data_AF-A0A1X0RCU9-F1
#
_entry.id   AF-A0A1X0RCU9-F1
#
_cell.length_a   1.000
_cell.length_b   1.000
_cell.length_c   1.000
_cell.angle_alpha   90.00
_cell.angle_beta   90.00
_cell.angle_gamma   90.00
#
_symmetry.space_group_name_H-M   'P 1'
#
loop_
_entity.id
_entity.type
_entity.pdbx_description
1 polymer ?
#
loop_
_entity_poly.entity_id
_entity_poly.type
_entity_poly.pdbx_seq_one_letter_code
_entity_poly.pdbx_strand_id
1 'polypeptide(L)'
;MDKLKQSSHRSTESYASITPSVISTITFHDVLKDPTLLHSFEYYLKKNWSQEYLLFIEAVNQLRHESNRPKDIEDTLFRIYHNFIEPGSPMELNVSTKQEVKEKLNSLQWAVITRDDAVDVLNNTEQEVLASLHVKFSEFRGTSLAASSSLQSKLYKEPTKDQKRVVIIGGGFTGFTVASILDPMSRFHVTLIDAKDSFEYTPGIVSKIVNPERSTSLRFTHESYVKNGKVVIGYASDILNDAKSVKVNDEVIHFDYLVLCTGTSYANQLKSTDSSSLYRTANLRKISRDIAQAKKVLIVGAGLVGCELAAAIRQKSLATQRDTKVVLVDSLSEVLHRFPLKQKRKAHEFLVNLGVDIVLNERITAIGSDENDEAYYGSSGRIYSRKEYIVLLATGVKVNTDILLNSTNESCLDICLDNRGYVRVKPTLQIEHWKYNHIFAGGDITNVIEEKTAYAATIAGVCIARNICRLEKGKEPLAQGTKGLIAPPTKPLHGVSSQGGIGKQNLGMLEKRLSFLNPTWEALKYFNEKQYFKIVQNRKLNVIGRAPKSLDAIQRKRRIFPFSQSQITLKTEEEAPSSESSV
;
A
#
# COMPACT_ATOMS: atom_id res chain seq x y z
N MET A 1 50.68 9.51 -14.99
CA MET A 1 50.27 10.81 -14.41
C MET A 1 49.81 11.72 -15.54
N ASP A 2 49.05 12.77 -15.22
CA ASP A 2 48.63 13.85 -16.12
C ASP A 2 47.81 13.50 -17.37
N LYS A 3 46.50 13.28 -17.15
CA LYS A 3 45.38 13.80 -17.98
C LYS A 3 44.02 13.44 -17.37
N LEU A 4 43.67 14.03 -16.22
CA LEU A 4 42.34 13.92 -15.60
C LEU A 4 42.05 15.05 -14.59
N LYS A 5 42.22 16.31 -15.02
CA LYS A 5 41.76 17.51 -14.30
C LYS A 5 41.22 18.55 -15.29
N GLN A 6 39.92 18.52 -15.55
CA GLN A 6 39.04 19.67 -15.90
C GLN A 6 37.68 19.18 -16.43
N SER A 7 36.66 19.13 -15.55
CA SER A 7 35.25 19.40 -15.90
C SER A 7 34.32 19.19 -14.68
N SER A 8 34.50 19.97 -13.62
CA SER A 8 33.59 19.98 -12.47
C SER A 8 33.40 21.41 -11.93
N HIS A 9 32.82 22.27 -12.76
CA HIS A 9 32.20 23.52 -12.33
C HIS A 9 30.71 23.46 -12.61
N ARG A 10 29.97 22.95 -11.62
CA ARG A 10 28.54 23.22 -11.44
C ARG A 10 28.37 23.85 -10.08
N SER A 11 28.17 25.18 -10.10
CA SER A 11 27.38 25.96 -9.14
C SER A 11 27.13 25.29 -7.78
N THR A 12 28.07 25.49 -6.86
CA THR A 12 27.82 25.38 -5.42
C THR A 12 26.96 26.57 -4.99
N GLU A 13 25.64 26.43 -5.05
CA GLU A 13 24.76 27.27 -4.24
C GLU A 13 24.93 26.89 -2.76
N SER A 14 24.89 27.88 -1.88
CA SER A 14 25.51 27.81 -0.55
C SER A 14 24.68 27.04 0.48
N TYR A 15 25.11 25.82 0.82
CA TYR A 15 24.67 25.08 2.02
C TYR A 15 25.36 25.63 3.30
N ALA A 16 25.29 26.94 3.53
CA ALA A 16 26.10 27.63 4.54
C ALA A 16 25.29 28.58 5.44
N SER A 17 24.25 28.07 6.11
CA SER A 17 23.71 28.61 7.38
C SER A 17 22.49 27.84 7.89
N ILE A 18 22.64 26.54 8.20
CA ILE A 18 21.65 25.86 9.06
C ILE A 18 22.19 25.90 10.49
N THR A 19 21.62 26.80 11.30
CA THR A 19 21.96 26.97 12.72
C THR A 19 21.50 25.79 13.58
N PRO A 20 22.02 25.63 14.82
CA PRO A 20 21.57 24.59 15.76
C PRO A 20 20.05 24.59 16.08
N SER A 21 19.31 25.61 15.64
CA SER A 21 17.89 25.83 15.90
C SER A 21 16.92 24.81 15.26
N VAL A 22 17.33 24.09 14.21
CA VAL A 22 16.44 23.10 13.53
C VAL A 22 16.28 21.83 14.36
N ILE A 23 17.26 21.49 15.20
CA ILE A 23 17.19 20.32 16.10
C ILE A 23 16.28 20.63 17.31
N SER A 24 16.17 21.90 17.71
CA SER A 24 15.33 22.33 18.84
C SER A 24 13.83 22.38 18.55
N THR A 25 13.38 22.30 17.29
CA THR A 25 11.96 22.43 16.92
C THR A 25 11.22 21.12 16.65
N ILE A 26 11.92 20.01 16.40
CA ILE A 26 11.26 18.72 16.09
C ILE A 26 10.51 18.20 17.32
N THR A 27 9.22 17.89 17.13
CA THR A 27 8.35 17.27 18.13
C THR A 27 8.38 15.75 18.03
N PHE A 28 7.84 15.05 19.03
CA PHE A 28 7.66 13.60 18.96
C PHE A 28 6.71 13.20 17.83
N HIS A 29 5.65 14.00 17.61
CA HIS A 29 4.70 13.81 16.52
C HIS A 29 5.37 13.90 15.14
N ASP A 30 6.31 14.84 14.96
CA ASP A 30 7.11 14.96 13.73
C ASP A 30 7.94 13.71 13.43
N VAL A 31 8.50 13.07 14.47
CA VAL A 31 9.22 11.80 14.33
C VAL A 31 8.32 10.67 13.84
N LEU A 32 7.07 10.60 14.30
CA LEU A 32 6.15 9.52 13.91
C LEU A 32 5.65 9.66 12.46
N LYS A 33 5.58 10.88 11.90
CA LYS A 33 5.05 11.13 10.55
C LYS A 33 6.10 11.28 9.44
N ASP A 34 7.36 11.60 9.75
CA ASP A 34 8.45 11.66 8.74
C ASP A 34 9.24 10.33 8.71
N PRO A 35 9.34 9.63 7.56
CA PRO A 35 10.03 8.34 7.49
C PRO A 35 11.51 8.36 7.86
N THR A 36 12.24 9.45 7.59
CA THR A 36 13.66 9.57 7.90
C THR A 36 13.87 9.76 9.40
N LEU A 37 13.01 10.57 10.05
CA LEU A 37 13.00 10.71 11.50
C LEU A 37 12.57 9.41 12.19
N LEU A 38 11.47 8.79 11.75
CA LEU A 38 10.95 7.53 12.30
C LEU A 38 12.00 6.44 12.25
N HIS A 39 12.61 6.19 11.09
CA HIS A 39 13.61 5.13 10.95
C HIS A 39 14.85 5.34 11.81
N SER A 40 15.25 6.60 12.00
CA SER A 40 16.35 6.98 12.88
C SER A 40 16.02 6.75 14.35
N PHE A 41 14.76 7.00 14.74
CA PHE A 41 14.27 6.73 16.09
C PHE A 41 14.04 5.23 16.34
N GLU A 42 13.50 4.46 15.39
CA GLU A 42 13.43 2.99 15.44
C GLU A 42 14.83 2.38 15.69
N TYR A 43 15.84 2.84 14.94
CA TYR A 43 17.22 2.37 15.11
C TYR A 43 17.76 2.70 16.50
N TYR A 44 17.47 3.90 17.01
CA TYR A 44 17.81 4.30 18.37
C TYR A 44 17.13 3.42 19.43
N LEU A 45 15.81 3.24 19.37
CA LEU A 45 15.06 2.41 20.31
C LEU A 45 15.55 0.96 20.31
N LYS A 46 15.83 0.42 19.13
CA LYS A 46 16.39 -0.94 18.98
C LYS A 46 17.79 -1.08 19.59
N LYS A 47 18.63 -0.05 19.52
CA LYS A 47 19.95 -0.04 20.18
C LYS A 47 19.86 0.05 21.70
N ASN A 48 18.77 0.62 22.22
CA ASN A 48 18.51 0.80 23.66
C ASN A 48 17.54 -0.24 24.23
N TRP A 49 17.17 -1.28 23.48
CA TRP A 49 16.23 -2.33 23.90
C TRP A 49 14.88 -1.75 24.38
N SER A 50 14.29 -0.89 23.55
CA SER A 50 13.02 -0.20 23.83
C SER A 50 12.12 -0.08 22.58
N GLN A 51 12.25 -1.01 21.63
CA GLN A 51 11.57 -0.95 20.33
C GLN A 51 10.09 -1.37 20.42
N GLU A 52 9.79 -2.28 21.35
CA GLU A 52 8.46 -2.82 21.64
C GLU A 52 7.45 -1.74 22.05
N TYR A 53 7.89 -0.67 22.73
CA TYR A 53 7.05 0.48 23.03
C TYR A 53 6.48 1.15 21.77
N LEU A 54 7.31 1.45 20.77
CA LEU A 54 6.85 2.06 19.52
C LEU A 54 5.93 1.11 18.75
N LEU A 55 6.30 -0.17 18.70
CA LEU A 55 5.54 -1.21 17.99
C LEU A 55 4.17 -1.48 18.65
N PHE A 56 4.04 -1.25 19.97
CA PHE A 56 2.74 -1.25 20.67
C PHE A 56 1.87 -0.05 20.27
N ILE A 57 2.41 1.18 20.30
CA ILE A 57 1.67 2.39 19.89
C ILE A 57 1.18 2.27 18.44
N GLU A 58 2.00 1.72 17.54
CA GLU A 58 1.60 1.45 16.17
C GLU A 58 0.46 0.41 16.07
N ALA A 59 0.48 -0.63 16.90
CA ALA A 59 -0.57 -1.64 16.93
C ALA A 59 -1.89 -1.09 17.51
N VAL A 60 -1.83 -0.22 18.53
CA VAL A 60 -3.00 0.52 19.04
C VAL A 60 -3.53 1.50 17.98
N ASN A 61 -2.65 2.22 17.28
CA ASN A 61 -3.05 3.09 16.18
C ASN A 61 -3.67 2.30 15.01
N GLN A 62 -3.21 1.07 14.75
CA GLN A 62 -3.89 0.17 13.81
C GLN A 62 -5.29 -0.22 14.30
N LEU A 63 -5.45 -0.59 15.57
CA LEU A 63 -6.76 -0.91 16.17
C LEU A 63 -7.75 0.27 16.03
N ARG A 64 -7.29 1.51 16.26
CA ARG A 64 -8.07 2.74 16.04
C ARG A 64 -8.57 2.91 14.59
N HIS A 65 -7.92 2.28 13.61
CA HIS A 65 -8.26 2.34 12.18
C HIS A 65 -8.73 0.99 11.60
N GLU A 66 -8.98 -0.01 12.45
CA GLU A 66 -9.47 -1.32 12.00
C GLU A 66 -10.94 -1.22 11.54
N SER A 67 -11.44 -2.22 10.80
CA SER A 67 -12.82 -2.26 10.30
C SER A 67 -13.86 -2.15 11.44
N ASN A 68 -15.05 -1.59 11.16
CA ASN A 68 -16.19 -1.55 12.10
C ASN A 68 -16.81 -2.95 12.39
N ARG A 69 -16.16 -4.06 12.00
CA ARG A 69 -16.67 -5.41 12.26
C ARG A 69 -16.14 -5.86 13.62
N PRO A 70 -17.00 -6.18 14.61
CA PRO A 70 -16.57 -6.53 15.96
C PRO A 70 -15.50 -7.64 16.00
N LYS A 71 -15.60 -8.63 15.10
CA LYS A 71 -14.61 -9.72 15.06
C LYS A 71 -13.22 -9.28 14.60
N ASP A 72 -13.11 -8.34 13.68
CA ASP A 72 -11.81 -7.83 13.22
C ASP A 72 -11.14 -6.99 14.33
N ILE A 73 -11.95 -6.26 15.12
CA ILE A 73 -11.54 -5.47 16.29
C ILE A 73 -11.07 -6.39 17.43
N GLU A 74 -11.91 -7.38 17.78
CA GLU A 74 -11.62 -8.41 18.79
C GLU A 74 -10.33 -9.17 18.48
N ASP A 75 -10.20 -9.71 17.26
CA ASP A 75 -9.00 -10.45 16.84
C ASP A 75 -7.74 -9.54 16.86
N THR A 76 -7.88 -8.25 16.60
CA THR A 76 -6.79 -7.27 16.70
C THR A 76 -6.41 -6.95 18.14
N LEU A 77 -7.40 -6.81 19.04
CA LEU A 77 -7.21 -6.57 20.47
C LEU A 77 -6.48 -7.75 21.14
N PHE A 78 -6.96 -8.99 20.95
CA PHE A 78 -6.27 -10.18 21.47
C PHE A 78 -4.88 -10.35 20.86
N ARG A 79 -4.69 -10.02 19.58
CA ARG A 79 -3.36 -9.99 18.96
C ARG A 79 -2.43 -8.98 19.63
N ILE A 80 -2.91 -7.83 20.11
CA ILE A 80 -2.08 -6.89 20.89
C ILE A 80 -1.75 -7.51 22.25
N TYR A 81 -2.75 -8.01 22.96
CA TYR A 81 -2.58 -8.63 24.28
C TYR A 81 -1.51 -9.74 24.29
N HIS A 82 -1.62 -10.73 23.41
CA HIS A 82 -0.70 -11.88 23.31
C HIS A 82 0.69 -11.56 22.71
N ASN A 83 0.89 -10.36 22.14
CA ASN A 83 2.22 -9.95 21.64
C ASN A 83 2.96 -9.04 22.62
N PHE A 84 2.25 -8.27 23.45
CA PHE A 84 2.82 -7.16 24.22
C PHE A 84 2.51 -7.19 25.72
N ILE A 85 1.35 -7.72 26.14
CA ILE A 85 0.82 -7.54 27.50
C ILE A 85 0.93 -8.82 28.33
N GLU A 86 0.59 -9.97 27.74
CA GLU A 86 0.59 -11.26 28.42
C GLU A 86 2.01 -11.63 28.93
N PRO A 87 2.18 -12.13 30.16
CA PRO A 87 3.48 -12.56 30.67
C PRO A 87 4.13 -13.64 29.77
N GLY A 88 5.39 -13.44 29.40
CA GLY A 88 6.09 -14.29 28.43
C GLY A 88 5.80 -13.96 26.96
N SER A 89 5.09 -12.85 26.69
CA SER A 89 4.84 -12.33 25.34
C SER A 89 6.14 -12.18 24.52
N PRO A 90 6.10 -12.42 23.19
CA PRO A 90 7.28 -12.30 22.32
C PRO A 90 7.83 -10.87 22.24
N MET A 91 7.05 -9.86 22.60
CA MET A 91 7.42 -8.45 22.67
C MET A 91 6.90 -7.82 23.98
N GLU A 92 6.99 -8.58 25.08
CA GLU A 92 6.49 -8.20 26.39
C GLU A 92 6.96 -6.79 26.83
N LEU A 93 6.00 -5.92 27.12
CA LEU A 93 6.25 -4.57 27.62
C LEU A 93 6.62 -4.58 29.10
N ASN A 94 7.50 -3.68 29.53
CA ASN A 94 7.70 -3.40 30.94
C ASN A 94 6.73 -2.28 31.39
N VAL A 95 5.49 -2.68 31.72
CA VAL A 95 4.39 -1.80 32.13
C VAL A 95 3.64 -2.37 33.33
N SER A 96 3.15 -1.48 34.20
CA SER A 96 2.38 -1.80 35.41
C SER A 96 0.97 -2.33 35.12
N THR A 97 0.39 -1.92 34.00
CA THR A 97 -1.03 -2.08 33.63
C THR A 97 -1.45 -3.50 33.18
N LYS A 98 -0.54 -4.48 33.13
CA LYS A 98 -0.82 -5.84 32.59
C LYS A 98 -2.02 -6.55 33.22
N GLN A 99 -2.15 -6.46 34.55
CA GLN A 99 -3.24 -7.11 35.28
C GLN A 99 -4.59 -6.42 35.02
N GLU A 100 -4.60 -5.08 34.95
CA GLU A 100 -5.80 -4.29 34.60
C GLU A 100 -6.33 -4.68 33.21
N VAL A 101 -5.46 -4.76 32.20
CA VAL A 101 -5.83 -5.15 30.83
C VAL A 101 -6.45 -6.55 30.82
N LYS A 102 -5.88 -7.51 31.57
CA LYS A 102 -6.41 -8.87 31.68
C LYS A 102 -7.81 -8.89 32.34
N GLU A 103 -8.01 -8.09 33.39
CA GLU A 103 -9.31 -7.98 34.06
C GLU A 103 -10.38 -7.34 33.18
N LYS A 104 -10.03 -6.29 32.42
CA LYS A 104 -10.91 -5.69 31.41
C LYS A 104 -11.25 -6.65 30.26
N LEU A 105 -10.31 -7.47 29.80
CA LEU A 105 -10.59 -8.48 28.77
C LEU A 105 -11.55 -9.56 29.28
N ASN A 106 -11.38 -10.01 30.53
CA ASN A 106 -12.26 -10.99 31.16
C ASN A 106 -13.70 -10.45 31.33
N SER A 107 -13.88 -9.16 31.63
CA SER A 107 -15.24 -8.58 31.75
C SER A 107 -15.95 -8.41 30.40
N LEU A 108 -15.18 -8.30 29.30
CA LEU A 108 -15.69 -8.21 27.93
C LEU A 108 -15.86 -9.56 27.22
N GLN A 109 -15.51 -10.69 27.86
CA GLN A 109 -15.43 -12.01 27.23
C GLN A 109 -16.70 -12.43 26.47
N TRP A 110 -17.88 -12.03 26.98
CA TRP A 110 -19.20 -12.34 26.38
C TRP A 110 -19.87 -11.13 25.71
N ALA A 111 -19.16 -10.01 25.56
CA ALA A 111 -19.66 -8.79 24.94
C ALA A 111 -19.29 -8.69 23.45
N VAL A 112 -20.09 -7.96 22.68
CA VAL A 112 -19.71 -7.55 21.33
C VAL A 112 -18.76 -6.35 21.46
N ILE A 113 -17.46 -6.62 21.45
CA ILE A 113 -16.42 -5.59 21.63
C ILE A 113 -16.48 -4.57 20.49
N THR A 114 -16.74 -3.31 20.81
CA THR A 114 -16.63 -2.19 19.87
C THR A 114 -15.19 -1.68 19.80
N ARG A 115 -14.88 -0.82 18.81
CA ARG A 115 -13.54 -0.20 18.72
C ARG A 115 -13.22 0.61 19.97
N ASP A 116 -14.21 1.33 20.50
CA ASP A 116 -14.00 2.24 21.61
C ASP A 116 -13.75 1.45 22.91
N ASP A 117 -14.45 0.32 23.11
CA ASP A 117 -14.15 -0.62 24.20
C ASP A 117 -12.72 -1.19 24.06
N ALA A 118 -12.35 -1.66 22.87
CA ALA A 118 -11.02 -2.23 22.62
C ALA A 118 -9.88 -1.22 22.82
N VAL A 119 -10.15 0.06 22.54
CA VAL A 119 -9.22 1.17 22.80
C VAL A 119 -9.16 1.50 24.30
N ASP A 120 -10.29 1.55 25.01
CA ASP A 120 -10.31 1.80 26.46
C ASP A 120 -9.56 0.70 27.25
N VAL A 121 -9.69 -0.56 26.82
CA VAL A 121 -8.94 -1.70 27.38
C VAL A 121 -7.43 -1.42 27.41
N LEU A 122 -6.89 -0.72 26.42
CA LEU A 122 -5.45 -0.46 26.26
C LEU A 122 -5.03 0.96 26.66
N ASN A 123 -5.97 1.86 26.98
CA ASN A 123 -5.71 3.30 27.14
C ASN A 123 -4.67 3.62 28.23
N ASN A 124 -4.78 3.02 29.42
CA ASN A 124 -3.81 3.26 30.51
C ASN A 124 -2.41 2.76 30.13
N THR A 125 -2.30 1.62 29.45
CA THR A 125 -1.03 1.13 28.91
C THR A 125 -0.48 2.06 27.84
N GLU A 126 -1.32 2.59 26.95
CA GLU A 126 -0.91 3.58 25.93
C GLU A 126 -0.30 4.83 26.56
N GLN A 127 -0.89 5.36 27.65
CA GLN A 127 -0.30 6.50 28.37
C GLN A 127 1.06 6.17 29.02
N GLU A 128 1.19 5.02 29.68
CA GLU A 128 2.45 4.56 30.29
C GLU A 128 3.57 4.36 29.26
N VAL A 129 3.23 3.79 28.10
CA VAL A 129 4.14 3.59 26.97
C VAL A 129 4.50 4.92 26.30
N LEU A 130 3.55 5.84 26.09
CA LEU A 130 3.82 7.17 25.55
C LEU A 130 4.74 7.99 26.46
N ALA A 131 4.53 7.94 27.79
CA ALA A 131 5.43 8.58 28.75
C ALA A 131 6.86 8.03 28.63
N SER A 132 7.00 6.71 28.52
CA SER A 132 8.29 6.04 28.32
C SER A 132 8.95 6.44 26.99
N LEU A 133 8.18 6.53 25.89
CA LEU A 133 8.66 6.99 24.59
C LEU A 133 9.05 8.47 24.59
N HIS A 134 8.38 9.33 25.36
CA HIS A 134 8.76 10.74 25.51
C HIS A 134 10.10 10.92 26.23
N VAL A 135 10.41 10.08 27.22
CA VAL A 135 11.76 10.01 27.82
C VAL A 135 12.79 9.58 26.77
N LYS A 136 12.54 8.47 26.05
CA LYS A 136 13.43 7.99 24.97
C LYS A 136 13.60 8.97 23.82
N PHE A 137 12.57 9.73 23.48
CA PHE A 137 12.65 10.80 22.50
C PHE A 137 13.54 11.94 23.00
N SER A 138 13.41 12.33 24.27
CA SER A 138 14.25 13.38 24.88
C SER A 138 15.74 12.98 24.88
N GLU A 139 16.05 11.72 25.20
CA GLU A 139 17.39 11.15 25.06
C GLU A 139 17.86 11.17 23.59
N PHE A 140 17.02 10.69 22.65
CA PHE A 140 17.32 10.65 21.21
C PHE A 140 17.70 12.01 20.62
N ARG A 141 17.01 13.09 21.02
CA ARG A 141 17.28 14.46 20.53
C ARG A 141 18.71 14.94 20.81
N GLY A 142 19.37 14.42 21.84
CA GLY A 142 20.78 14.71 22.13
C GLY A 142 21.78 14.00 21.23
N THR A 143 21.34 13.10 20.34
CA THR A 143 22.22 12.26 19.53
C THR A 143 22.61 12.90 18.18
N SER A 144 23.81 12.56 17.70
CA SER A 144 24.24 12.89 16.33
C SER A 144 23.37 12.25 15.24
N LEU A 145 22.69 11.15 15.56
CA LEU A 145 21.71 10.49 14.69
C LEU A 145 20.48 11.37 14.48
N ALA A 146 19.88 11.88 15.57
CA ALA A 146 18.76 12.82 15.49
C ALA A 146 19.17 14.10 14.73
N ALA A 147 20.35 14.67 15.00
CA ALA A 147 20.85 15.82 14.26
C ALA A 147 20.95 15.55 12.74
N SER A 148 21.47 14.38 12.36
CA SER A 148 21.63 13.97 10.96
C SER A 148 20.29 13.74 10.26
N SER A 149 19.34 13.08 10.93
CA SER A 149 18.00 12.82 10.37
C SER A 149 17.17 14.11 10.25
N SER A 150 17.32 15.04 11.20
CA SER A 150 16.70 16.37 11.17
C SER A 150 17.06 17.15 9.91
N LEU A 151 18.33 17.07 9.49
CA LEU A 151 18.83 17.73 8.27
C LEU A 151 18.41 17.05 6.96
N GLN A 152 17.98 15.79 7.03
CA GLN A 152 17.56 14.98 5.87
C GLN A 152 16.03 14.94 5.69
N SER A 153 15.28 15.16 6.77
CA SER A 153 13.82 15.23 6.78
C SER A 153 13.28 16.21 5.73
N LYS A 154 12.16 15.82 5.12
CA LYS A 154 11.45 16.65 4.11
C LYS A 154 10.10 17.12 4.61
N LEU A 155 9.86 17.01 5.92
CA LEU A 155 8.58 17.31 6.54
C LEU A 155 8.07 18.73 6.19
N TYR A 156 8.97 19.72 6.26
CA TYR A 156 8.70 21.13 5.96
C TYR A 156 8.93 21.50 4.48
N LYS A 157 9.05 20.53 3.59
CA LYS A 157 9.25 20.80 2.16
C LYS A 157 7.93 21.18 1.52
N GLU A 158 7.68 22.48 1.37
CA GLU A 158 6.46 23.00 0.79
C GLU A 158 6.52 23.18 -0.74
N PRO A 159 5.36 23.18 -1.44
CA PRO A 159 5.27 23.44 -2.87
C PRO A 159 5.64 24.90 -3.19
N THR A 160 6.41 25.10 -4.25
CA THR A 160 6.58 26.45 -4.82
C THR A 160 5.28 26.93 -5.47
N LYS A 161 5.11 28.26 -5.63
CA LYS A 161 3.92 28.86 -6.28
C LYS A 161 3.64 28.32 -7.70
N ASP A 162 4.68 27.85 -8.40
CA ASP A 162 4.60 27.29 -9.74
C ASP A 162 4.32 25.77 -9.78
N GLN A 163 4.26 25.09 -8.64
CA GLN A 163 3.97 23.66 -8.54
C GLN A 163 2.48 23.38 -8.30
N LYS A 164 2.02 22.25 -8.84
CA LYS A 164 0.72 21.67 -8.53
C LYS A 164 0.85 20.59 -7.47
N ARG A 165 0.00 20.67 -6.44
CA ARG A 165 -0.01 19.75 -5.31
C ARG A 165 -0.74 18.48 -5.70
N VAL A 166 -0.03 17.36 -5.72
CA VAL A 166 -0.60 16.03 -6.00
C VAL A 166 -0.50 15.21 -4.73
N VAL A 167 -1.64 15.01 -4.06
CA VAL A 167 -1.74 14.13 -2.90
C VAL A 167 -2.09 12.72 -3.37
N ILE A 168 -1.37 11.73 -2.86
CA ILE A 168 -1.57 10.31 -3.15
C ILE A 168 -1.78 9.61 -1.81
N ILE A 169 -2.86 8.85 -1.65
CA ILE A 169 -3.18 8.11 -0.42
C ILE A 169 -3.05 6.61 -0.70
N GLY A 170 -2.09 5.96 -0.06
CA GLY A 170 -1.69 4.58 -0.30
C GLY A 170 -0.51 4.48 -1.28
N GLY A 171 0.65 4.11 -0.77
CA GLY A 171 1.91 3.91 -1.50
C GLY A 171 2.11 2.50 -2.05
N GLY A 172 1.03 1.72 -2.18
CA GLY A 172 0.99 0.44 -2.91
C GLY A 172 1.22 0.60 -4.43
N PHE A 173 1.00 -0.46 -5.22
CA PHE A 173 1.35 -0.51 -6.65
C PHE A 173 0.87 0.69 -7.48
N THR A 174 -0.38 1.13 -7.31
CA THR A 174 -0.91 2.33 -8.00
C THR A 174 -0.18 3.60 -7.56
N GLY A 175 -0.12 3.88 -6.25
CA GLY A 175 0.47 5.10 -5.70
C GLY A 175 1.97 5.22 -5.93
N PHE A 176 2.70 4.11 -5.74
CA PHE A 176 4.11 3.96 -6.11
C PHE A 176 4.37 4.36 -7.57
N THR A 177 3.50 3.90 -8.48
CA THR A 177 3.62 4.18 -9.91
C THR A 177 3.30 5.65 -10.24
N VAL A 178 2.24 6.21 -9.66
CA VAL A 178 1.88 7.63 -9.85
C VAL A 178 2.99 8.54 -9.33
N ALA A 179 3.44 8.31 -8.10
CA ALA A 179 4.49 9.07 -7.45
C ALA A 179 5.78 9.06 -8.29
N SER A 180 6.27 7.87 -8.66
CA SER A 180 7.51 7.71 -9.43
C SER A 180 7.47 8.37 -10.83
N ILE A 181 6.27 8.54 -11.41
CA ILE A 181 6.11 9.23 -12.68
C ILE A 181 6.11 10.75 -12.48
N LEU A 182 5.34 11.26 -11.51
CA LEU A 182 5.08 12.69 -11.33
C LEU A 182 6.15 13.43 -10.50
N ASP A 183 6.68 12.81 -9.44
CA ASP A 183 7.67 13.39 -8.53
C ASP A 183 8.93 13.94 -9.23
N PRO A 184 9.47 13.30 -10.29
CA PRO A 184 10.63 13.84 -11.00
C PRO A 184 10.29 14.91 -12.05
N MET A 185 9.08 15.49 -12.06
CA MET A 185 8.71 16.60 -12.96
C MET A 185 8.58 17.90 -12.17
N SER A 186 9.22 18.99 -12.61
CA SER A 186 9.28 20.26 -11.86
C SER A 186 7.92 20.95 -11.67
N ARG A 187 6.90 20.55 -12.45
CA ARG A 187 5.53 21.07 -12.35
C ARG A 187 4.75 20.53 -11.15
N PHE A 188 5.15 19.41 -10.55
CA PHE A 188 4.42 18.80 -9.45
C PHE A 188 5.18 18.89 -8.13
N HIS A 189 4.42 18.99 -7.06
CA HIS A 189 4.86 18.68 -5.71
C HIS A 189 4.01 17.48 -5.24
N VAL A 190 4.65 16.32 -5.07
CA VAL A 190 3.96 15.09 -4.67
C VAL A 190 3.98 14.97 -3.15
N THR A 191 2.83 14.74 -2.55
CA THR A 191 2.71 14.32 -1.15
C THR A 191 2.15 12.91 -1.13
N LEU A 192 2.97 11.93 -0.73
CA LEU A 192 2.52 10.56 -0.55
C LEU A 192 2.17 10.31 0.91
N ILE A 193 0.94 9.93 1.18
CA ILE A 193 0.46 9.51 2.49
C ILE A 193 0.29 7.99 2.45
N ASP A 194 0.87 7.27 3.39
CA ASP A 194 0.61 5.84 3.61
C ASP A 194 0.65 5.57 5.12
N ALA A 195 -0.15 4.62 5.60
CA ALA A 195 0.00 4.13 6.98
C ALA A 195 1.32 3.35 7.16
N LYS A 196 1.94 2.91 6.07
CA LYS A 196 3.20 2.17 6.06
C LYS A 196 4.41 3.09 5.86
N ASP A 197 5.54 2.68 6.42
CA ASP A 197 6.86 3.30 6.20
C ASP A 197 7.43 3.06 4.78
N SER A 198 6.91 2.04 4.09
CA SER A 198 7.48 1.52 2.86
C SER A 198 6.47 0.75 2.00
N PHE A 199 6.69 0.81 0.68
CA PHE A 199 5.99 -0.03 -0.28
C PHE A 199 6.36 -1.50 -0.04
N GLU A 200 5.36 -2.38 0.04
CA GLU A 200 5.53 -3.84 0.12
C GLU A 200 5.17 -4.49 -1.22
N TYR A 201 6.12 -5.25 -1.80
CA TYR A 201 5.89 -6.08 -2.98
C TYR A 201 5.06 -7.31 -2.59
N THR A 202 3.75 -7.13 -2.41
CA THR A 202 2.83 -8.16 -1.92
C THR A 202 2.82 -9.49 -2.70
N PRO A 203 3.08 -9.55 -4.03
CA PRO A 203 3.21 -10.83 -4.73
C PRO A 203 4.37 -11.69 -4.21
N GLY A 204 5.39 -11.12 -3.59
CA GLY A 204 6.52 -11.87 -3.02
C GLY A 204 6.20 -12.58 -1.70
N ILE A 205 5.10 -12.22 -1.02
CA ILE A 205 4.84 -12.62 0.37
C ILE A 205 4.65 -14.13 0.54
N VAL A 206 3.99 -14.81 -0.41
CA VAL A 206 3.87 -16.29 -0.41
C VAL A 206 5.25 -16.94 -0.35
N SER A 207 6.19 -16.47 -1.18
CA SER A 207 7.57 -16.96 -1.17
C SER A 207 8.31 -16.57 0.11
N LYS A 208 8.05 -15.39 0.70
CA LYS A 208 8.67 -14.95 1.96
C LYS A 208 8.25 -15.82 3.15
N ILE A 209 7.01 -16.26 3.18
CA ILE A 209 6.46 -17.12 4.25
C ILE A 209 6.95 -18.56 4.09
N VAL A 210 6.96 -19.12 2.88
CA VAL A 210 7.27 -20.53 2.66
C VAL A 210 8.78 -20.80 2.47
N ASN A 211 9.52 -19.85 1.93
CA ASN A 211 10.97 -19.93 1.67
C ASN A 211 11.67 -18.62 2.08
N PRO A 212 11.64 -18.24 3.38
CA PRO A 212 12.22 -16.98 3.86
C PRO A 212 13.70 -16.81 3.48
N GLU A 213 14.44 -17.91 3.38
CA GLU A 213 15.86 -17.98 3.02
C GLU A 213 16.15 -17.66 1.55
N ARG A 214 15.15 -17.80 0.67
CA ARG A 214 15.26 -17.50 -0.78
C ARG A 214 14.69 -16.13 -1.14
N SER A 215 14.08 -15.43 -0.18
CA SER A 215 13.29 -14.22 -0.45
C SER A 215 13.95 -12.96 0.11
N THR A 216 13.95 -11.89 -0.69
CA THR A 216 14.62 -10.62 -0.36
C THR A 216 13.82 -9.80 0.67
N SER A 217 14.13 -8.51 0.82
CA SER A 217 13.39 -7.60 1.71
C SER A 217 11.90 -7.46 1.30
N LEU A 218 11.61 -7.53 -0.01
CA LEU A 218 10.31 -7.18 -0.62
C LEU A 218 9.81 -5.75 -0.37
N ARG A 219 10.43 -4.97 0.53
CA ARG A 219 10.04 -3.60 0.87
C ARG A 219 11.03 -2.58 0.33
N PHE A 220 10.51 -1.41 -0.05
CA PHE A 220 11.28 -0.24 -0.46
C PHE A 220 10.71 1.00 0.25
N THR A 221 11.54 1.76 0.96
CA THR A 221 11.09 3.00 1.65
C THR A 221 10.42 3.95 0.67
N HIS A 222 9.38 4.67 1.10
CA HIS A 222 8.67 5.60 0.21
C HIS A 222 9.61 6.69 -0.34
N GLU A 223 10.56 7.15 0.47
CA GLU A 223 11.63 8.08 0.07
C GLU A 223 12.61 7.52 -0.97
N SER A 224 12.64 6.21 -1.20
CA SER A 224 13.46 5.63 -2.26
C SER A 224 12.98 6.05 -3.65
N TYR A 225 11.70 6.43 -3.81
CA TYR A 225 11.07 6.84 -5.07
C TYR A 225 10.34 8.19 -5.03
N VAL A 226 9.98 8.72 -3.85
CA VAL A 226 9.56 10.12 -3.66
C VAL A 226 10.79 10.95 -3.29
N LYS A 227 11.42 11.59 -4.29
CA LYS A 227 12.68 12.33 -4.11
C LYS A 227 12.45 13.82 -3.93
N ASN A 228 11.54 14.41 -4.71
CA ASN A 228 11.35 15.86 -4.78
C ASN A 228 10.19 16.37 -3.94
N GLY A 229 9.17 15.54 -3.70
CA GLY A 229 8.05 15.81 -2.81
C GLY A 229 8.34 15.45 -1.35
N LYS A 230 7.27 15.18 -0.60
CA LYS A 230 7.29 14.70 0.78
C LYS A 230 6.49 13.41 0.97
N VAL A 231 6.83 12.66 2.01
CA VAL A 231 6.12 11.45 2.46
C VAL A 231 5.60 11.73 3.85
N VAL A 232 4.37 11.30 4.14
CA VAL A 232 3.73 11.39 5.45
C VAL A 232 3.28 9.99 5.86
N ILE A 233 3.79 9.50 6.99
CA ILE A 233 3.32 8.25 7.59
C ILE A 233 2.08 8.58 8.43
N GLY A 234 0.95 7.96 8.10
CA GLY A 234 -0.31 8.23 8.77
C GLY A 234 -1.54 7.73 8.03
N TYR A 235 -2.66 7.68 8.76
CA TYR A 235 -3.96 7.40 8.18
C TYR A 235 -4.62 8.71 7.73
N ALA A 236 -5.04 8.76 6.48
CA ALA A 236 -5.88 9.85 5.99
C ALA A 236 -7.33 9.56 6.40
N SER A 237 -7.86 10.36 7.33
CA SER A 237 -9.11 10.10 8.04
C SER A 237 -10.33 10.78 7.42
N ASP A 238 -10.13 11.91 6.72
CA ASP A 238 -11.19 12.72 6.12
C ASP A 238 -10.69 13.44 4.85
N ILE A 239 -11.60 13.82 3.96
CA ILE A 239 -11.38 14.72 2.83
C ILE A 239 -12.19 15.98 3.11
N LEU A 240 -11.51 17.13 3.16
CA LEU A 240 -12.06 18.41 3.65
C LEU A 240 -12.10 19.48 2.56
N ASN A 241 -12.82 20.57 2.86
CA ASN A 241 -12.83 21.84 2.13
C ASN A 241 -13.21 21.68 0.65
N ASP A 242 -14.42 21.19 0.39
CA ASP A 242 -14.94 20.89 -0.95
C ASP A 242 -14.01 19.98 -1.78
N ALA A 243 -13.51 18.95 -1.09
CA ALA A 243 -12.50 18.01 -1.57
C ALA A 243 -11.26 18.71 -2.19
N LYS A 244 -10.68 19.67 -1.46
CA LYS A 244 -9.40 20.33 -1.77
C LYS A 244 -8.31 20.12 -0.73
N SER A 245 -8.58 19.33 0.31
CA SER A 245 -7.61 18.93 1.31
C SER A 245 -7.95 17.56 1.91
N VAL A 246 -6.99 16.93 2.54
CA VAL A 246 -7.19 15.71 3.35
C VAL A 246 -6.73 15.95 4.78
N LYS A 247 -7.39 15.30 5.73
CA LYS A 247 -6.97 15.26 7.14
C LYS A 247 -6.08 14.03 7.36
N VAL A 248 -4.89 14.22 7.91
CA VAL A 248 -3.93 13.15 8.23
C VAL A 248 -3.26 13.50 9.54
N ASN A 249 -3.30 12.61 10.54
CA ASN A 249 -2.67 12.85 11.85
C ASN A 249 -3.07 14.22 12.47
N ASP A 250 -4.35 14.60 12.31
CA ASP A 250 -4.93 15.92 12.66
C ASP A 250 -4.42 17.15 11.88
N GLU A 251 -3.50 16.98 10.93
CA GLU A 251 -3.05 18.03 10.00
C GLU A 251 -3.87 18.08 8.70
N VAL A 252 -4.04 19.28 8.13
CA VAL A 252 -4.79 19.50 6.89
C VAL A 252 -3.82 19.70 5.71
N ILE A 253 -3.81 18.76 4.77
CA ILE A 253 -2.94 18.77 3.59
C ILE A 253 -3.74 19.14 2.34
N HIS A 254 -3.53 20.34 1.80
CA HIS A 254 -4.21 20.82 0.61
C HIS A 254 -3.65 20.23 -0.70
N PHE A 255 -4.52 20.05 -1.70
CA PHE A 255 -4.16 19.51 -3.01
C PHE A 255 -4.84 20.22 -4.19
N ASP A 256 -4.22 20.09 -5.36
CA ASP A 256 -4.83 20.37 -6.66
C ASP A 256 -5.42 19.09 -7.27
N TYR A 257 -4.73 17.95 -7.07
CA TYR A 257 -5.16 16.61 -7.49
C TYR A 257 -5.04 15.62 -6.33
N LEU A 258 -6.03 14.73 -6.20
CA LEU A 258 -6.03 13.64 -5.22
C LEU A 258 -6.05 12.29 -5.94
N VAL A 259 -5.30 11.32 -5.42
CA VAL A 259 -5.27 9.95 -5.96
C VAL A 259 -5.45 8.93 -4.83
N LEU A 260 -6.55 8.18 -4.89
CA LEU A 260 -6.95 7.17 -3.91
C LEU A 260 -6.43 5.78 -4.33
N CYS A 261 -5.53 5.23 -3.51
CA CYS A 261 -4.76 4.01 -3.78
C CYS A 261 -4.67 3.07 -2.53
N THR A 262 -5.55 3.25 -1.54
CA THR A 262 -5.58 2.49 -0.26
C THR A 262 -5.81 0.98 -0.43
N GLY A 263 -6.31 0.56 -1.60
CA GLY A 263 -6.41 -0.84 -2.00
C GLY A 263 -7.42 -1.64 -1.18
N THR A 264 -7.03 -2.88 -0.85
CA THR A 264 -7.82 -3.81 -0.06
C THR A 264 -6.95 -4.51 0.98
N SER A 265 -7.50 -4.75 2.16
CA SER A 265 -6.92 -5.64 3.16
C SER A 265 -7.52 -7.05 3.05
N TYR A 266 -6.85 -8.06 3.61
CA TYR A 266 -7.48 -9.35 3.93
C TYR A 266 -7.70 -9.41 5.45
N ALA A 267 -8.62 -10.24 5.92
CA ALA A 267 -8.75 -10.60 7.34
C ALA A 267 -7.57 -11.48 7.85
N ASN A 268 -6.37 -11.30 7.29
CA ASN A 268 -5.26 -12.22 7.45
C ASN A 268 -3.89 -11.58 7.15
N GLN A 269 -2.84 -12.30 7.53
CA GLN A 269 -1.45 -11.84 7.50
C GLN A 269 -0.80 -11.82 6.10
N LEU A 270 -1.51 -12.10 5.00
CA LEU A 270 -0.93 -12.13 3.64
C LEU A 270 -0.84 -10.73 3.01
N LYS A 271 -1.92 -9.93 3.07
CA LYS A 271 -1.88 -8.48 2.86
C LYS A 271 -2.07 -7.83 4.22
N SER A 272 -0.96 -7.63 4.94
CA SER A 272 -1.06 -7.04 6.28
C SER A 272 -1.38 -5.55 6.23
N THR A 273 -2.14 -5.08 7.21
CA THR A 273 -2.34 -3.67 7.56
C THR A 273 -1.22 -3.11 8.43
N ASP A 274 -0.34 -3.96 9.00
CA ASP A 274 0.81 -3.56 9.81
C ASP A 274 1.59 -2.39 9.16
N SER A 275 1.66 -1.25 9.87
CA SER A 275 2.35 -0.02 9.48
C SER A 275 3.87 -0.25 9.40
N SER A 276 4.48 -0.69 10.50
CA SER A 276 5.93 -0.91 10.58
C SER A 276 6.41 -2.16 9.84
N SER A 277 7.52 -1.99 9.13
CA SER A 277 8.30 -3.05 8.52
C SER A 277 8.85 -4.05 9.55
N LEU A 278 9.11 -3.62 10.80
CA LEU A 278 9.65 -4.47 11.87
C LEU A 278 8.60 -5.46 12.38
N TYR A 279 7.44 -4.96 12.82
CA TYR A 279 6.32 -5.79 13.30
C TYR A 279 5.89 -6.78 12.20
N ARG A 280 5.75 -6.27 10.96
CA ARG A 280 5.47 -7.08 9.77
C ARG A 280 6.48 -8.21 9.55
N THR A 281 7.78 -7.92 9.69
CA THR A 281 8.85 -8.91 9.48
C THR A 281 8.88 -9.96 10.59
N ALA A 282 8.63 -9.57 11.84
CA ALA A 282 8.52 -10.50 12.96
C ALA A 282 7.35 -11.48 12.77
N ASN A 283 6.18 -10.94 12.39
CA ASN A 283 4.97 -11.69 12.06
C ASN A 283 5.23 -12.70 10.92
N LEU A 284 5.79 -12.26 9.78
CA LEU A 284 6.17 -13.15 8.67
C LEU A 284 7.10 -14.30 9.08
N ARG A 285 8.06 -14.04 9.98
CA ARG A 285 8.96 -15.07 10.54
C ARG A 285 8.25 -16.02 11.51
N LYS A 286 7.20 -15.57 12.21
CA LYS A 286 6.35 -16.45 13.03
C LYS A 286 5.59 -17.42 12.13
N ILE A 287 4.83 -16.92 11.15
CA ILE A 287 4.06 -17.74 10.20
C ILE A 287 4.94 -18.78 9.50
N SER A 288 6.14 -18.37 9.09
CA SER A 288 7.10 -19.27 8.44
C SER A 288 7.55 -20.42 9.35
N ARG A 289 7.80 -20.16 10.64
CA ARG A 289 8.13 -21.19 11.64
C ARG A 289 6.92 -22.09 11.92
N ASP A 290 5.75 -21.50 12.11
CA ASP A 290 4.51 -22.21 12.39
C ASP A 290 4.21 -23.22 11.26
N ILE A 291 4.30 -22.79 9.99
CA ILE A 291 4.16 -23.67 8.81
C ILE A 291 5.26 -24.74 8.76
N ALA A 292 6.52 -24.40 9.08
CA ALA A 292 7.63 -25.36 9.06
C ALA A 292 7.54 -26.44 10.15
N GLN A 293 6.77 -26.21 11.20
CA GLN A 293 6.47 -27.14 12.29
C GLN A 293 5.12 -27.85 12.13
N ALA A 294 4.25 -27.37 11.23
CA ALA A 294 2.91 -27.87 11.03
C ALA A 294 2.87 -29.30 10.45
N LYS A 295 2.13 -30.19 11.13
CA LYS A 295 1.72 -31.49 10.55
C LYS A 295 0.57 -31.33 9.56
N LYS A 296 -0.38 -30.44 9.83
CA LYS A 296 -1.50 -30.10 8.95
C LYS A 296 -1.58 -28.59 8.74
N VAL A 297 -1.82 -28.17 7.51
CA VAL A 297 -2.09 -26.76 7.15
C VAL A 297 -3.44 -26.68 6.45
N LEU A 298 -4.32 -25.84 6.97
CA LEU A 298 -5.61 -25.50 6.37
C LEU A 298 -5.47 -24.16 5.64
N ILE A 299 -5.85 -24.11 4.36
CA ILE A 299 -5.90 -22.89 3.57
C ILE A 299 -7.36 -22.66 3.19
N VAL A 300 -7.92 -21.53 3.62
CA VAL A 300 -9.30 -21.16 3.32
C VAL A 300 -9.30 -20.21 2.13
N GLY A 301 -9.99 -20.58 1.05
CA GLY A 301 -10.06 -19.85 -0.22
C GLY A 301 -9.17 -20.46 -1.32
N ALA A 302 -9.76 -21.13 -2.29
CA ALA A 302 -9.13 -21.63 -3.52
C ALA A 302 -9.05 -20.58 -4.63
N GLY A 303 -8.96 -19.30 -4.26
CA GLY A 303 -8.55 -18.22 -5.17
C GLY A 303 -7.06 -18.31 -5.54
N LEU A 304 -6.59 -17.33 -6.32
CA LEU A 304 -5.18 -17.22 -6.75
C LEU A 304 -4.18 -17.44 -5.62
N VAL A 305 -4.34 -16.69 -4.53
CA VAL A 305 -3.41 -16.67 -3.40
C VAL A 305 -3.40 -18.00 -2.63
N GLY A 306 -4.56 -18.60 -2.39
CA GLY A 306 -4.64 -19.89 -1.68
C GLY A 306 -4.13 -21.06 -2.52
N CYS A 307 -4.35 -21.04 -3.84
CA CYS A 307 -3.72 -22.01 -4.75
C CYS A 307 -2.18 -21.88 -4.76
N GLU A 308 -1.65 -20.65 -4.78
CA GLU A 308 -0.20 -20.40 -4.73
C GLU A 308 0.39 -20.87 -3.39
N LEU A 309 -0.27 -20.58 -2.26
CA LEU A 309 0.13 -21.07 -0.93
C LEU A 309 0.11 -22.60 -0.85
N ALA A 310 -0.97 -23.25 -1.29
CA ALA A 310 -1.11 -24.70 -1.22
C ALA A 310 0.01 -25.40 -2.01
N ALA A 311 0.26 -24.91 -3.23
CA ALA A 311 1.34 -25.39 -4.07
C ALA A 311 2.72 -25.17 -3.44
N ALA A 312 3.00 -23.95 -2.96
CA ALA A 312 4.29 -23.60 -2.39
C ALA A 312 4.60 -24.41 -1.11
N ILE A 313 3.64 -24.50 -0.18
CA ILE A 313 3.81 -25.24 1.10
C ILE A 313 4.02 -26.72 0.82
N ARG A 314 3.22 -27.34 -0.05
CA ARG A 314 3.38 -28.78 -0.34
C ARG A 314 4.67 -29.07 -1.10
N GLN A 315 5.09 -28.22 -2.04
CA GLN A 315 6.42 -28.33 -2.68
C GLN A 315 7.56 -28.22 -1.66
N LYS A 316 7.47 -27.30 -0.70
CA LYS A 316 8.46 -27.15 0.39
C LYS A 316 8.49 -28.36 1.31
N SER A 317 7.32 -28.93 1.63
CA SER A 317 7.19 -30.17 2.41
C SER A 317 7.94 -31.31 1.72
N LEU A 318 7.62 -31.59 0.45
CA LEU A 318 8.25 -32.64 -0.35
C LEU A 318 9.77 -32.43 -0.49
N ALA A 319 10.20 -31.20 -0.81
CA ALA A 319 11.62 -30.86 -0.95
C ALA A 319 12.41 -30.92 0.38
N THR A 320 11.73 -30.91 1.53
CA THR A 320 12.33 -31.07 2.87
C THR A 320 12.03 -32.44 3.49
N GLN A 321 11.50 -33.39 2.69
CA GLN A 321 11.10 -34.74 3.13
C GLN A 321 10.18 -34.76 4.36
N ARG A 322 9.39 -33.69 4.55
CA ARG A 322 8.34 -33.62 5.56
C ARG A 322 7.02 -34.11 4.98
N ASP A 323 6.20 -34.74 5.81
CA ASP A 323 4.83 -35.08 5.48
C ASP A 323 3.81 -34.11 6.08
N THR A 324 3.90 -32.83 5.68
CA THR A 324 2.87 -31.84 5.99
C THR A 324 1.67 -32.07 5.08
N LYS A 325 0.52 -32.40 5.66
CA LYS A 325 -0.77 -32.46 4.94
C LYS A 325 -1.26 -31.03 4.68
N VAL A 326 -1.59 -30.72 3.44
CA VAL A 326 -2.18 -29.42 3.04
C VAL A 326 -3.61 -29.64 2.60
N VAL A 327 -4.56 -28.95 3.25
CA VAL A 327 -5.98 -28.94 2.91
C VAL A 327 -6.34 -27.56 2.34
N LEU A 328 -6.89 -27.52 1.13
CA LEU A 328 -7.38 -26.30 0.48
C LEU A 328 -8.90 -26.33 0.43
N VAL A 329 -9.56 -25.44 1.18
CA VAL A 329 -11.02 -25.39 1.31
C VAL A 329 -11.58 -24.17 0.59
N ASP A 330 -12.66 -24.32 -0.18
CA ASP A 330 -13.43 -23.17 -0.68
C ASP A 330 -14.94 -23.40 -0.63
N SER A 331 -15.64 -22.32 -0.29
CA SER A 331 -17.07 -22.10 -0.38
C SER A 331 -17.71 -22.35 -1.75
N LEU A 332 -16.91 -22.33 -2.83
CA LEU A 332 -17.31 -22.47 -4.23
C LEU A 332 -17.00 -23.86 -4.79
N SER A 333 -17.64 -24.21 -5.90
CA SER A 333 -17.51 -25.51 -6.58
C SER A 333 -16.23 -25.71 -7.40
N GLU A 334 -15.37 -24.70 -7.52
CA GLU A 334 -14.18 -24.72 -8.39
C GLU A 334 -13.01 -23.92 -7.81
N VAL A 335 -11.81 -24.48 -7.89
CA VAL A 335 -10.57 -23.70 -7.73
C VAL A 335 -10.47 -22.63 -8.81
N LEU A 336 -9.90 -21.47 -8.48
CA LEU A 336 -9.71 -20.35 -9.40
C LEU A 336 -11.02 -19.95 -10.13
N HIS A 337 -12.15 -19.82 -9.42
CA HIS A 337 -13.49 -19.64 -10.00
C HIS A 337 -13.61 -18.57 -11.12
N ARG A 338 -12.81 -17.49 -11.10
CA ARG A 338 -12.80 -16.44 -12.14
C ARG A 338 -12.05 -16.80 -13.45
N PHE A 339 -11.42 -17.97 -13.52
CA PHE A 339 -10.55 -18.37 -14.64
C PHE A 339 -11.30 -19.17 -15.72
N PRO A 340 -10.77 -19.26 -16.96
CA PRO A 340 -11.30 -20.17 -17.98
C PRO A 340 -11.25 -21.64 -17.54
N LEU A 341 -12.27 -22.43 -17.88
CA LEU A 341 -12.42 -23.85 -17.47
C LEU A 341 -11.16 -24.71 -17.68
N LYS A 342 -10.47 -24.55 -18.81
CA LYS A 342 -9.21 -25.27 -19.12
C LYS A 342 -8.09 -24.98 -18.11
N GLN A 343 -8.06 -23.77 -17.55
CA GLN A 343 -7.05 -23.36 -16.56
C GLN A 343 -7.44 -23.85 -15.16
N LYS A 344 -8.73 -23.82 -14.80
CA LYS A 344 -9.26 -24.41 -13.57
C LYS A 344 -8.93 -25.90 -13.45
N ARG A 345 -9.25 -26.69 -14.50
CA ARG A 345 -8.96 -28.13 -14.54
C ARG A 345 -7.46 -28.42 -14.35
N LYS A 346 -6.59 -27.75 -15.10
CA LYS A 346 -5.13 -27.88 -14.95
C LYS A 346 -4.64 -27.52 -13.54
N ALA A 347 -5.18 -26.47 -12.92
CA ALA A 347 -4.80 -26.08 -11.56
C ALA A 347 -5.25 -27.12 -10.53
N HIS A 348 -6.48 -27.64 -10.67
CA HIS A 348 -7.01 -28.71 -9.83
C HIS A 348 -6.19 -30.00 -9.94
N GLU A 349 -5.96 -30.49 -11.17
CA GLU A 349 -5.13 -31.66 -11.47
C GLU A 349 -3.71 -31.50 -10.89
N PHE A 350 -3.09 -30.34 -11.07
CA PHE A 350 -1.76 -30.05 -10.51
C PHE A 350 -1.72 -30.10 -8.98
N LEU A 351 -2.70 -29.49 -8.30
CA LEU A 351 -2.77 -29.47 -6.84
C LEU A 351 -3.03 -30.87 -6.26
N VAL A 352 -3.94 -31.65 -6.87
CA VAL A 352 -4.20 -33.04 -6.47
C VAL A 352 -2.96 -33.92 -6.67
N ASN A 353 -2.30 -33.84 -7.84
CA ASN A 353 -1.08 -34.60 -8.13
C ASN A 353 0.10 -34.24 -7.20
N LEU A 354 0.09 -33.04 -6.61
CA LEU A 354 1.06 -32.59 -5.62
C LEU A 354 0.75 -33.13 -4.20
N GLY A 355 -0.45 -33.70 -3.99
CA GLY A 355 -0.94 -34.19 -2.70
C GLY A 355 -1.62 -33.13 -1.84
N VAL A 356 -2.27 -32.14 -2.46
CA VAL A 356 -3.18 -31.20 -1.76
C VAL A 356 -4.58 -31.81 -1.69
N ASP A 357 -5.16 -31.85 -0.50
CA ASP A 357 -6.53 -32.28 -0.24
C ASP A 357 -7.48 -31.11 -0.52
N ILE A 358 -8.27 -31.17 -1.59
CA ILE A 358 -9.12 -30.06 -2.05
C ILE A 358 -10.57 -30.32 -1.64
N VAL A 359 -11.14 -29.43 -0.82
CA VAL A 359 -12.53 -29.51 -0.36
C VAL A 359 -13.30 -28.31 -0.91
N LEU A 360 -14.24 -28.58 -1.83
CA LEU A 360 -15.03 -27.56 -2.53
C LEU A 360 -16.49 -27.60 -2.07
N ASN A 361 -17.22 -26.50 -2.30
CA ASN A 361 -18.57 -26.24 -1.77
C ASN A 361 -18.63 -26.21 -0.23
N GLU A 362 -17.50 -25.90 0.43
CA GLU A 362 -17.36 -25.95 1.88
C GLU A 362 -17.10 -24.55 2.45
N ARG A 363 -18.11 -23.99 3.12
CA ARG A 363 -17.95 -22.75 3.89
C ARG A 363 -17.14 -23.04 5.14
N ILE A 364 -16.15 -22.21 5.44
CA ILE A 364 -15.60 -22.14 6.79
C ILE A 364 -16.29 -21.00 7.54
N THR A 365 -16.87 -21.32 8.69
CA THR A 365 -17.30 -20.35 9.71
C THR A 365 -16.41 -20.48 10.94
N ALA A 366 -16.06 -19.35 11.54
CA ALA A 366 -15.42 -19.30 12.84
C ALA A 366 -16.47 -18.90 13.88
N ILE A 367 -16.65 -19.73 14.91
CA ILE A 367 -17.12 -19.43 16.27
C ILE A 367 -17.08 -20.75 17.05
N GLY A 368 -16.53 -20.67 18.26
CA GLY A 368 -16.55 -21.70 19.29
C GLY A 368 -16.07 -21.01 20.57
N SER A 369 -17.00 -20.50 21.37
CA SER A 369 -16.74 -19.69 22.56
C SER A 369 -16.53 -20.55 23.82
N ASP A 370 -16.05 -21.78 23.64
CA ASP A 370 -15.64 -22.67 24.73
C ASP A 370 -14.12 -22.60 24.87
N GLU A 371 -13.64 -22.46 26.12
CA GLU A 371 -12.22 -22.27 26.49
C GLU A 371 -11.28 -23.42 26.05
N ASN A 372 -11.81 -24.46 25.41
CA ASN A 372 -11.09 -25.68 25.04
C ASN A 372 -11.11 -26.03 23.55
N ASP A 373 -11.85 -25.37 22.66
CA ASP A 373 -11.89 -25.76 21.24
C ASP A 373 -11.92 -24.59 20.26
N GLU A 374 -10.75 -23.95 20.08
CA GLU A 374 -10.50 -23.09 18.92
C GLU A 374 -10.54 -23.91 17.61
N ALA A 375 -11.73 -24.12 17.07
CA ALA A 375 -11.95 -24.86 15.82
C ALA A 375 -12.57 -23.99 14.73
N TYR A 376 -12.28 -24.33 13.48
CA TYR A 376 -12.99 -23.82 12.32
C TYR A 376 -14.00 -24.87 11.87
N TYR A 377 -15.23 -24.44 11.61
CA TYR A 377 -16.34 -25.33 11.25
C TYR A 377 -16.65 -25.22 9.76
N GLY A 378 -16.72 -26.38 9.11
CA GLY A 378 -17.15 -26.56 7.74
C GLY A 378 -18.68 -26.66 7.64
N SER A 379 -19.28 -26.10 6.60
CA SER A 379 -20.71 -26.25 6.30
C SER A 379 -21.19 -27.70 6.17
N SER A 380 -20.29 -28.64 5.86
CA SER A 380 -20.55 -30.08 5.84
C SER A 380 -20.49 -30.77 7.21
N GLY A 381 -20.23 -30.01 8.29
CA GLY A 381 -19.99 -30.53 9.64
C GLY A 381 -18.54 -30.95 9.91
N ARG A 382 -17.61 -30.74 8.96
CA ARG A 382 -16.17 -30.96 9.19
C ARG A 382 -15.64 -29.99 10.24
N ILE A 383 -14.78 -30.48 11.13
CA ILE A 383 -14.15 -29.68 12.18
C ILE A 383 -12.64 -29.63 11.92
N TYR A 384 -12.07 -28.43 11.95
CA TYR A 384 -10.63 -28.19 11.79
C TYR A 384 -10.10 -27.50 13.06
N SER A 385 -9.71 -28.29 14.07
CA SER A 385 -9.19 -27.77 15.34
C SER A 385 -7.81 -27.13 15.15
N ARG A 386 -7.59 -25.93 15.69
CA ARG A 386 -6.29 -25.23 15.62
C ARG A 386 -5.17 -25.96 16.37
N LYS A 387 -5.51 -26.91 17.26
CA LYS A 387 -4.54 -27.84 17.89
C LYS A 387 -3.84 -28.74 16.86
N GLU A 388 -4.48 -28.99 15.71
CA GLU A 388 -3.90 -29.82 14.64
C GLU A 388 -3.50 -29.02 13.39
N TYR A 389 -4.21 -27.92 13.08
CA TYR A 389 -4.06 -27.16 11.84
C TYR A 389 -3.50 -25.76 12.08
N ILE A 390 -2.41 -25.43 11.39
CA ILE A 390 -2.08 -24.02 11.11
C ILE A 390 -3.02 -23.52 10.01
N VAL A 391 -3.73 -22.42 10.26
CA VAL A 391 -4.81 -21.94 9.38
C VAL A 391 -4.43 -20.64 8.68
N LEU A 392 -4.57 -20.61 7.35
CA LEU A 392 -4.21 -19.49 6.48
C LEU A 392 -5.44 -19.03 5.66
N LEU A 393 -6.01 -17.88 6.02
CA LEU A 393 -7.24 -17.35 5.40
C LEU A 393 -6.96 -16.54 4.11
N ALA A 394 -6.95 -17.16 2.94
CA ALA A 394 -6.84 -16.48 1.64
C ALA A 394 -8.17 -15.83 1.16
N THR A 395 -9.06 -15.47 2.09
CA THR A 395 -10.40 -14.89 1.89
C THR A 395 -10.59 -13.61 2.70
N GLY A 396 -11.80 -13.03 2.68
CA GLY A 396 -12.14 -11.87 3.53
C GLY A 396 -11.50 -10.57 3.05
N VAL A 397 -11.68 -10.23 1.76
CA VAL A 397 -11.25 -8.94 1.20
C VAL A 397 -12.09 -7.81 1.82
N LYS A 398 -11.44 -6.88 2.54
CA LYS A 398 -12.01 -5.56 2.91
C LYS A 398 -11.55 -4.53 1.88
N VAL A 399 -12.44 -3.69 1.36
CA VAL A 399 -12.05 -2.53 0.54
C VAL A 399 -11.80 -1.35 1.48
N ASN A 400 -10.67 -0.64 1.29
CA ASN A 400 -10.21 0.38 2.23
C ASN A 400 -10.74 1.78 1.87
N THR A 401 -12.07 1.96 1.98
CA THR A 401 -12.78 3.20 1.56
C THR A 401 -13.27 4.08 2.71
N ASP A 402 -12.83 3.81 3.94
CA ASP A 402 -13.31 4.49 5.16
C ASP A 402 -13.17 6.03 5.08
N ILE A 403 -12.13 6.55 4.40
CA ILE A 403 -11.94 7.99 4.12
C ILE A 403 -13.07 8.65 3.28
N LEU A 404 -13.78 7.88 2.45
CA LEU A 404 -14.90 8.39 1.66
C LEU A 404 -16.22 8.32 2.43
N LEU A 405 -16.35 7.34 3.33
CA LEU A 405 -17.50 7.21 4.24
C LEU A 405 -17.48 8.30 5.32
N ASN A 406 -16.29 8.64 5.83
CA ASN A 406 -16.09 9.68 6.83
C ASN A 406 -16.02 11.11 6.24
N SER A 407 -16.18 11.28 4.92
CA SER A 407 -15.93 12.54 4.23
C SER A 407 -16.93 13.64 4.62
N THR A 408 -16.48 14.68 5.31
CA THR A 408 -17.32 15.82 5.76
C THR A 408 -17.61 16.90 4.71
N ASN A 409 -17.49 16.58 3.41
CA ASN A 409 -17.83 17.50 2.31
C ASN A 409 -19.34 17.59 2.04
N GLU A 410 -19.83 18.81 1.75
CA GLU A 410 -21.24 19.10 1.40
C GLU A 410 -21.83 18.22 0.28
N SER A 411 -21.02 17.81 -0.70
CA SER A 411 -21.47 16.99 -1.84
C SER A 411 -21.42 15.48 -1.58
N CYS A 412 -20.86 15.07 -0.43
CA CYS A 412 -20.61 13.69 0.04
C CYS A 412 -19.83 12.77 -0.94
N LEU A 413 -18.86 12.00 -0.43
CA LEU A 413 -18.03 11.12 -1.28
C LEU A 413 -18.42 9.64 -1.19
N ASP A 414 -19.25 9.26 -0.22
CA ASP A 414 -19.88 7.93 -0.09
C ASP A 414 -20.72 7.58 -1.33
N ILE A 415 -21.37 8.56 -1.97
CA ILE A 415 -22.13 8.38 -3.21
C ILE A 415 -21.27 7.86 -4.38
N CYS A 416 -19.94 7.92 -4.26
CA CYS A 416 -19.00 7.38 -5.24
C CYS A 416 -18.69 5.88 -5.01
N LEU A 417 -19.28 5.22 -4.02
CA LEU A 417 -19.09 3.80 -3.73
C LEU A 417 -20.16 2.92 -4.40
N ASP A 418 -19.80 1.71 -4.82
CA ASP A 418 -20.78 0.69 -5.22
C ASP A 418 -21.34 -0.06 -3.99
N ASN A 419 -22.33 -0.93 -4.23
CA ASN A 419 -22.97 -1.74 -3.19
C ASN A 419 -22.04 -2.78 -2.53
N ARG A 420 -20.77 -2.86 -2.94
CA ARG A 420 -19.73 -3.72 -2.37
C ARG A 420 -18.58 -2.90 -1.76
N GLY A 421 -18.74 -1.57 -1.67
CA GLY A 421 -17.76 -0.66 -1.10
C GLY A 421 -16.58 -0.32 -2.02
N TYR A 422 -16.63 -0.63 -3.32
CA TYR A 422 -15.58 -0.22 -4.25
C TYR A 422 -15.83 1.20 -4.76
N VAL A 423 -14.76 1.98 -4.93
CA VAL A 423 -14.83 3.30 -5.58
C VAL A 423 -15.21 3.13 -7.04
N ARG A 424 -16.32 3.75 -7.44
CA ARG A 424 -16.73 3.82 -8.83
C ARG A 424 -15.89 4.83 -9.58
N VAL A 425 -15.35 4.40 -10.73
CA VAL A 425 -14.49 5.24 -11.57
C VAL A 425 -14.90 5.21 -13.03
N LYS A 426 -14.82 6.38 -13.67
CA LYS A 426 -14.92 6.53 -15.13
C LYS A 426 -13.78 5.73 -15.79
N PRO A 427 -13.87 5.37 -17.09
CA PRO A 427 -12.76 4.71 -17.80
C PRO A 427 -11.42 5.48 -17.78
N THR A 428 -11.46 6.78 -17.46
CA THR A 428 -10.32 7.70 -17.27
C THR A 428 -9.67 7.60 -15.88
N LEU A 429 -10.21 6.75 -14.99
CA LEU A 429 -9.87 6.56 -13.58
C LEU A 429 -10.12 7.78 -12.67
N GLN A 430 -10.87 8.77 -13.15
CA GLN A 430 -11.49 9.77 -12.29
C GLN A 430 -12.66 9.15 -11.54
N ILE A 431 -12.90 9.54 -10.30
CA ILE A 431 -14.08 9.06 -9.55
C ILE A 431 -15.38 9.46 -10.27
N GLU A 432 -16.44 8.64 -10.10
CA GLU A 432 -17.77 8.93 -10.64
C GLU A 432 -18.51 9.98 -9.80
N HIS A 433 -17.92 11.16 -9.70
CA HIS A 433 -18.55 12.36 -9.15
C HIS A 433 -18.86 13.37 -10.26
N TRP A 434 -19.93 14.15 -10.07
CA TRP A 434 -20.36 15.22 -10.98
C TRP A 434 -19.45 16.45 -10.84
N LYS A 435 -19.05 16.80 -9.61
CA LYS A 435 -18.23 17.99 -9.28
C LYS A 435 -16.72 17.76 -9.38
N TYR A 436 -16.24 16.58 -8.96
CA TYR A 436 -14.83 16.40 -8.56
C TYR A 436 -13.97 15.70 -9.61
N ASN A 437 -13.78 16.36 -10.75
CA ASN A 437 -12.96 15.82 -11.86
C ASN A 437 -11.44 15.81 -11.59
N HIS A 438 -10.97 16.38 -10.48
CA HIS A 438 -9.56 16.40 -10.07
C HIS A 438 -9.16 15.23 -9.15
N ILE A 439 -10.10 14.32 -8.83
CA ILE A 439 -9.88 13.16 -7.96
C ILE A 439 -9.88 11.87 -8.79
N PHE A 440 -8.87 11.03 -8.56
CA PHE A 440 -8.66 9.76 -9.23
C PHE A 440 -8.63 8.61 -8.21
N ALA A 441 -8.96 7.39 -8.64
CA ALA A 441 -8.76 6.17 -7.85
C ALA A 441 -8.24 5.02 -8.73
N GLY A 442 -7.44 4.11 -8.19
CA GLY A 442 -6.88 3.02 -8.99
C GLY A 442 -6.32 1.83 -8.21
N GLY A 443 -6.39 0.65 -8.83
CA GLY A 443 -6.04 -0.64 -8.21
C GLY A 443 -7.20 -1.24 -7.42
N ASP A 444 -6.88 -2.09 -6.44
CA ASP A 444 -7.83 -2.96 -5.74
C ASP A 444 -9.02 -2.21 -5.07
N ILE A 445 -8.89 -0.91 -4.79
CA ILE A 445 -9.96 -0.06 -4.22
C ILE A 445 -11.13 0.20 -5.19
N THR A 446 -10.94 -0.01 -6.50
CA THR A 446 -11.89 0.43 -7.54
C THR A 446 -12.79 -0.69 -8.07
N ASN A 447 -13.98 -0.31 -8.56
CA ASN A 447 -14.92 -1.25 -9.18
C ASN A 447 -14.54 -1.68 -10.62
N VAL A 448 -13.35 -1.28 -11.12
CA VAL A 448 -12.86 -1.65 -12.45
C VAL A 448 -12.90 -3.17 -12.64
N ILE A 449 -13.57 -3.63 -13.70
CA ILE A 449 -13.76 -5.05 -14.02
C ILE A 449 -12.43 -5.63 -14.53
N GLU A 450 -11.65 -6.16 -13.61
CA GLU A 450 -10.31 -6.72 -13.86
C GLU A 450 -9.97 -7.77 -12.79
N GLU A 451 -8.97 -8.63 -13.08
CA GLU A 451 -8.36 -9.41 -12.01
C GLU A 451 -7.43 -8.49 -11.18
N LYS A 452 -7.80 -8.25 -9.91
CA LYS A 452 -7.10 -7.36 -8.99
C LYS A 452 -5.68 -7.86 -8.70
N THR A 453 -4.72 -7.27 -9.41
CA THR A 453 -3.32 -7.69 -9.46
C THR A 453 -2.40 -6.48 -9.41
N ALA A 454 -1.16 -6.70 -8.94
CA ALA A 454 -0.07 -5.73 -9.01
C ALA A 454 0.09 -5.09 -10.40
N TYR A 455 -0.07 -5.88 -11.47
CA TYR A 455 0.03 -5.42 -12.85
C TYR A 455 -1.11 -4.47 -13.23
N ALA A 456 -2.36 -4.83 -12.91
CA ALA A 456 -3.53 -4.00 -13.15
C ALA A 456 -3.43 -2.64 -12.41
N ALA A 457 -3.07 -2.68 -11.12
CA ALA A 457 -2.80 -1.50 -10.30
C ALA A 457 -1.68 -0.61 -10.87
N THR A 458 -0.62 -1.21 -11.42
CA THR A 458 0.47 -0.48 -12.10
C THR A 458 -0.03 0.22 -13.37
N ILE A 459 -0.82 -0.44 -14.22
CA ILE A 459 -1.43 0.18 -15.42
C ILE A 459 -2.36 1.33 -15.01
N ALA A 460 -3.15 1.15 -13.95
CA ALA A 460 -4.00 2.19 -13.41
C ALA A 460 -3.16 3.42 -13.01
N GLY A 461 -2.03 3.23 -12.32
CA GLY A 461 -1.11 4.31 -11.97
C GLY A 461 -0.51 5.04 -13.19
N VAL A 462 -0.13 4.31 -14.25
CA VAL A 462 0.34 4.93 -15.52
C VAL A 462 -0.76 5.77 -16.18
N CYS A 463 -2.02 5.28 -16.16
CA CYS A 463 -3.18 6.00 -16.68
C CYS A 463 -3.45 7.30 -15.90
N ILE A 464 -3.55 7.21 -14.57
CA ILE A 464 -3.80 8.35 -13.68
C ILE A 464 -2.73 9.43 -13.84
N ALA A 465 -1.45 9.07 -13.72
CA ALA A 465 -0.34 10.03 -13.87
C ALA A 465 -0.36 10.70 -15.25
N ARG A 466 -0.70 9.95 -16.30
CA ARG A 466 -0.85 10.50 -17.65
C ARG A 466 -2.04 11.45 -17.78
N ASN A 467 -3.16 11.17 -17.11
CA ASN A 467 -4.35 12.02 -17.14
C ASN A 467 -4.15 13.32 -16.35
N ILE A 468 -3.50 13.28 -15.19
CA ILE A 468 -3.04 14.49 -14.47
C ILE A 468 -2.15 15.35 -15.38
N CYS A 469 -1.15 14.75 -16.04
CA CYS A 469 -0.31 15.44 -17.04
C CYS A 469 -1.04 15.92 -18.32
N ARG A 470 -2.31 15.54 -18.53
CA ARG A 470 -3.14 16.01 -19.64
C ARG A 470 -4.05 17.16 -19.22
N LEU A 471 -4.67 17.07 -18.04
CA LEU A 471 -5.41 18.18 -17.43
C LEU A 471 -4.51 19.42 -17.28
N GLU A 472 -3.25 19.24 -16.82
CA GLU A 472 -2.24 20.31 -16.78
C GLU A 472 -1.81 20.87 -18.16
N LYS A 473 -2.24 20.25 -19.26
CA LYS A 473 -2.03 20.75 -20.64
C LYS A 473 -3.32 21.30 -21.25
N GLY A 474 -4.41 21.42 -20.49
CA GLY A 474 -5.73 21.75 -21.01
C GLY A 474 -6.25 20.70 -21.99
N LYS A 475 -6.05 19.41 -21.69
CA LYS A 475 -6.46 18.29 -22.56
C LYS A 475 -7.29 17.27 -21.81
N GLU A 476 -8.39 16.85 -22.44
CA GLU A 476 -9.26 15.79 -21.93
C GLU A 476 -8.52 14.54 -21.46
N PRO A 477 -8.89 13.93 -20.32
CA PRO A 477 -8.39 12.64 -19.88
C PRO A 477 -8.57 11.53 -20.94
N LEU A 478 -7.82 10.44 -20.79
CA LEU A 478 -7.88 9.27 -21.68
C LEU A 478 -8.40 8.07 -20.92
N ALA A 479 -9.29 7.31 -21.56
CA ALA A 479 -9.67 6.00 -21.07
C ALA A 479 -8.48 5.03 -21.08
N GLN A 480 -8.43 4.10 -20.13
CA GLN A 480 -7.53 2.95 -20.21
C GLN A 480 -7.70 2.21 -21.55
N GLY A 481 -6.63 1.61 -22.06
CA GLY A 481 -6.60 0.98 -23.38
C GLY A 481 -6.50 1.93 -24.58
N THR A 482 -6.62 3.25 -24.40
CA THR A 482 -6.62 4.21 -25.52
C THR A 482 -5.29 4.93 -25.72
N LYS A 483 -4.96 5.24 -26.99
CA LYS A 483 -3.83 6.12 -27.39
C LYS A 483 -2.48 5.73 -26.73
N GLY A 484 -2.23 4.43 -26.56
CA GLY A 484 -1.01 3.88 -25.95
C GLY A 484 -1.03 3.78 -24.42
N LEU A 485 -2.18 3.90 -23.78
CA LEU A 485 -2.45 3.29 -22.48
C LEU A 485 -2.84 1.82 -22.68
N ILE A 486 -2.59 0.97 -21.68
CA ILE A 486 -3.02 -0.44 -21.69
C ILE A 486 -4.42 -0.53 -21.06
N ALA A 487 -5.24 -1.47 -21.53
CA ALA A 487 -6.57 -1.73 -20.97
C ALA A 487 -6.46 -2.53 -19.66
N PRO A 488 -7.42 -2.40 -18.73
CA PRO A 488 -7.46 -3.28 -17.56
C PRO A 488 -7.66 -4.74 -18.01
N PRO A 489 -6.97 -5.71 -17.39
CA PRO A 489 -7.09 -7.12 -17.77
C PRO A 489 -8.42 -7.70 -17.27
N THR A 490 -9.43 -7.69 -18.15
CA THR A 490 -10.79 -8.22 -17.89
C THR A 490 -10.86 -9.72 -17.64
N LYS A 491 -9.77 -10.44 -17.92
CA LYS A 491 -9.51 -11.82 -17.51
C LYS A 491 -8.16 -11.86 -16.80
N PRO A 492 -7.95 -12.80 -15.86
CA PRO A 492 -6.63 -13.07 -15.31
C PRO A 492 -5.62 -13.27 -16.44
N LEU A 493 -4.50 -12.55 -16.36
CA LEU A 493 -3.49 -12.50 -17.42
C LEU A 493 -3.07 -13.93 -17.79
N HIS A 494 -3.08 -14.23 -19.07
CA HIS A 494 -2.98 -15.62 -19.52
C HIS A 494 -1.53 -16.10 -19.52
N GLY A 495 -1.17 -16.87 -18.49
CA GLY A 495 0.04 -17.71 -18.50
C GLY A 495 -0.12 -19.04 -19.27
N VAL A 496 -1.26 -19.28 -19.94
CA VAL A 496 -1.67 -20.63 -20.39
C VAL A 496 -2.21 -20.65 -21.84
N SER A 497 -1.45 -20.07 -22.77
CA SER A 497 -1.53 -20.41 -24.21
C SER A 497 -0.16 -20.79 -24.77
N SER A 498 0.90 -20.04 -24.46
CA SER A 498 2.31 -20.44 -24.65
C SER A 498 3.26 -19.52 -23.87
N GLN A 499 4.03 -20.09 -22.93
CA GLN A 499 5.02 -19.42 -22.07
C GLN A 499 4.46 -18.30 -21.16
N GLY A 500 4.41 -18.57 -19.85
CA GLY A 500 3.74 -17.76 -18.83
C GLY A 500 4.62 -17.42 -17.63
N GLY A 501 5.93 -17.19 -17.85
CA GLY A 501 6.94 -16.85 -16.83
C GLY A 501 7.38 -15.39 -16.78
N ILE A 502 7.73 -14.88 -15.58
CA ILE A 502 8.49 -13.63 -15.40
C ILE A 502 9.86 -13.89 -16.01
N GLY A 503 10.46 -12.83 -16.54
CA GLY A 503 11.74 -12.95 -17.21
C GLY A 503 12.85 -13.60 -16.36
N LYS A 504 13.87 -14.19 -16.99
CA LYS A 504 14.24 -14.00 -18.41
C LYS A 504 15.31 -14.99 -18.90
N GLN A 505 15.30 -15.21 -20.22
CA GLN A 505 16.37 -15.75 -21.11
C GLN A 505 16.39 -17.25 -21.46
N ASN A 506 17.24 -17.57 -22.45
CA ASN A 506 17.00 -18.52 -23.55
C ASN A 506 17.56 -19.92 -23.32
N LEU A 507 16.91 -20.92 -23.96
CA LEU A 507 17.21 -22.35 -23.85
C LEU A 507 17.36 -23.04 -25.23
N GLY A 508 18.02 -24.21 -25.23
CA GLY A 508 18.50 -24.97 -26.40
C GLY A 508 17.53 -26.02 -26.97
N MET A 509 18.06 -26.91 -27.81
CA MET A 509 17.23 -27.74 -28.71
C MET A 509 16.53 -28.93 -28.01
N LEU A 510 17.13 -29.52 -26.98
CA LEU A 510 16.48 -30.59 -26.19
C LEU A 510 15.30 -30.04 -25.37
N GLU A 511 15.48 -28.83 -24.82
CA GLU A 511 14.51 -28.12 -23.97
C GLU A 511 13.26 -27.70 -24.76
N LYS A 512 13.37 -27.54 -26.09
CA LYS A 512 12.22 -27.31 -26.99
C LYS A 512 11.29 -28.51 -27.13
N ARG A 513 11.72 -29.76 -26.83
CA ARG A 513 10.86 -30.96 -26.95
C ARG A 513 10.06 -31.27 -25.68
N LEU A 514 10.47 -30.77 -24.52
CA LEU A 514 9.78 -30.96 -23.23
C LEU A 514 8.89 -29.76 -22.83
N SER A 515 8.74 -28.77 -23.72
CA SER A 515 8.12 -27.47 -23.45
C SER A 515 6.61 -27.50 -23.12
N PHE A 516 5.95 -28.66 -23.24
CA PHE A 516 4.54 -28.82 -22.84
C PHE A 516 4.35 -29.05 -21.33
N LEU A 517 5.41 -29.50 -20.63
CA LEU A 517 5.40 -29.72 -19.18
C LEU A 517 5.91 -28.52 -18.38
N ASN A 518 6.71 -27.63 -18.98
CA ASN A 518 7.12 -26.40 -18.32
C ASN A 518 7.48 -25.28 -19.32
N PRO A 519 6.70 -24.20 -19.34
CA PRO A 519 7.29 -22.88 -19.56
C PRO A 519 6.77 -21.85 -18.53
N THR A 520 7.17 -22.11 -17.28
CA THR A 520 7.43 -21.20 -16.17
C THR A 520 6.22 -20.49 -15.56
N TRP A 521 6.04 -20.61 -14.25
CA TRP A 521 4.87 -20.09 -13.51
C TRP A 521 4.92 -18.62 -13.12
N GLU A 522 6.02 -17.93 -13.43
CA GLU A 522 6.29 -16.71 -12.70
C GLU A 522 5.56 -15.47 -13.27
N ALA A 523 5.06 -15.44 -14.55
CA ALA A 523 4.71 -14.20 -15.30
C ALA A 523 3.73 -13.30 -14.58
N LEU A 524 2.95 -13.90 -13.70
CA LEU A 524 1.84 -13.27 -13.04
C LEU A 524 2.26 -12.37 -11.87
N LYS A 525 3.56 -12.03 -11.80
CA LYS A 525 4.08 -10.85 -11.07
C LYS A 525 4.90 -9.88 -11.98
N TYR A 526 4.97 -10.14 -13.29
CA TYR A 526 5.69 -9.49 -14.42
C TYR A 526 7.17 -9.11 -14.28
N PHE A 527 7.61 -8.74 -13.08
CA PHE A 527 8.97 -8.36 -12.71
C PHE A 527 9.21 -8.75 -11.26
N ASN A 528 10.34 -9.36 -10.91
CA ASN A 528 10.70 -9.50 -9.49
C ASN A 528 10.84 -8.12 -8.82
N GLU A 529 10.87 -8.03 -7.50
CA GLU A 529 10.79 -6.75 -6.78
C GLU A 529 11.87 -5.75 -7.21
N LYS A 530 13.10 -6.22 -7.49
CA LYS A 530 14.20 -5.40 -8.01
C LYS A 530 13.97 -4.96 -9.46
N GLN A 531 13.39 -5.81 -10.30
CA GLN A 531 13.02 -5.46 -11.68
C GLN A 531 11.84 -4.47 -11.71
N TYR A 532 10.82 -4.67 -10.87
CA TYR A 532 9.66 -3.78 -10.74
C TYR A 532 10.11 -2.37 -10.33
N PHE A 533 10.88 -2.31 -9.24
CA PHE A 533 11.50 -1.08 -8.75
C PHE A 533 12.31 -0.38 -9.85
N LYS A 534 13.19 -1.11 -10.54
CA LYS A 534 13.99 -0.55 -11.65
C LYS A 534 13.15 -0.06 -12.82
N ILE A 535 12.06 -0.71 -13.17
CA ILE A 535 11.26 -0.36 -14.36
C ILE A 535 10.47 0.92 -14.16
N VAL A 536 9.87 1.06 -12.98
CA VAL A 536 9.09 2.23 -12.63
C VAL A 536 10.02 3.43 -12.39
N GLN A 537 11.14 3.27 -11.67
CA GLN A 537 12.09 4.35 -11.44
C GLN A 537 12.85 4.79 -12.69
N ASN A 538 13.43 3.85 -13.46
CA ASN A 538 14.24 4.19 -14.64
C ASN A 538 13.37 4.50 -15.89
N ARG A 539 12.07 4.70 -15.71
CA ARG A 539 11.09 5.08 -16.74
C ARG A 539 11.10 4.20 -18.01
N LYS A 540 11.58 2.94 -17.92
CA LYS A 540 11.53 1.93 -19.01
C LYS A 540 10.13 1.30 -19.10
N LEU A 541 9.12 2.16 -19.15
CA LEU A 541 7.69 1.85 -18.99
C LEU A 541 7.08 1.17 -20.24
N ASN A 542 7.85 0.89 -21.29
CA ASN A 542 7.37 0.31 -22.55
C ASN A 542 6.59 -1.01 -22.40
N VAL A 543 6.75 -1.74 -21.29
CA VAL A 543 6.03 -3.00 -20.98
C VAL A 543 4.72 -2.77 -20.20
N ILE A 544 4.54 -1.58 -19.59
CA ILE A 544 3.37 -1.21 -18.76
C ILE A 544 2.64 0.06 -19.25
N GLY A 545 2.93 0.48 -20.49
CA GLY A 545 2.20 1.52 -21.21
C GLY A 545 2.99 2.81 -21.42
N ARG A 546 2.52 3.65 -22.34
CA ARG A 546 3.23 4.90 -22.70
C ARG A 546 3.02 5.96 -21.63
N ALA A 547 4.07 6.19 -20.85
CA ALA A 547 4.23 7.26 -19.87
C ALA A 547 3.91 8.67 -20.43
N PRO A 548 3.49 9.62 -19.58
CA PRO A 548 3.39 11.02 -19.99
C PRO A 548 4.76 11.60 -20.40
N LYS A 549 4.76 12.44 -21.45
CA LYS A 549 5.91 13.33 -21.73
C LYS A 549 6.03 14.35 -20.59
N SER A 550 7.25 14.52 -20.06
CA SER A 550 7.56 15.42 -18.94
C SER A 550 7.05 16.84 -19.17
N LEU A 551 6.75 17.55 -18.07
CA LEU A 551 6.17 18.90 -18.07
C LEU A 551 7.20 20.02 -17.95
N ASP A 552 8.47 19.70 -17.68
CA ASP A 552 9.53 20.66 -17.33
C ASP A 552 9.72 21.78 -18.39
N ALA A 553 9.39 21.50 -19.66
CA ALA A 553 9.43 22.49 -20.74
C ALA A 553 8.34 23.57 -20.68
N ILE A 554 7.24 23.35 -19.93
CA ILE A 554 6.12 24.30 -19.85
C ILE A 554 6.53 25.56 -19.05
N GLN A 555 7.38 25.42 -18.03
CA GLN A 555 7.95 26.55 -17.30
C GLN A 555 8.79 27.47 -18.20
N ARG A 556 9.56 26.92 -19.15
CA ARG A 556 10.38 27.73 -20.08
C ARG A 556 9.52 28.61 -21.00
N LYS A 557 8.40 28.10 -21.53
CA LYS A 557 7.53 28.90 -22.41
C LYS A 557 6.82 30.06 -21.70
N ARG A 558 6.50 29.93 -20.40
CA ARG A 558 5.90 31.03 -19.63
C ARG A 558 6.90 32.12 -19.20
N ARG A 559 8.19 31.82 -19.08
CA ARG A 559 9.24 32.81 -18.75
C ARG A 559 9.78 33.61 -19.96
N ILE A 560 9.40 33.27 -21.20
CA ILE A 560 9.94 33.89 -22.42
C ILE A 560 9.02 34.98 -23.00
N PHE A 561 7.81 35.17 -22.45
CA PHE A 561 6.98 36.34 -22.72
C PHE A 561 7.10 37.34 -21.56
N PRO A 562 7.99 38.35 -21.63
CA PRO A 562 7.77 39.57 -20.87
C PRO A 562 6.46 40.21 -21.36
N PHE A 563 5.71 40.80 -20.45
CA PHE A 563 4.57 41.64 -20.80
C PHE A 563 5.08 42.80 -21.66
N SER A 564 4.75 42.80 -22.95
CA SER A 564 4.79 44.03 -23.74
C SER A 564 3.65 44.91 -23.23
N GLN A 565 3.98 45.96 -22.46
CA GLN A 565 3.08 47.09 -22.28
C GLN A 565 2.99 47.82 -23.62
N SER A 566 2.04 47.41 -24.46
CA SER A 566 1.63 48.22 -25.60
C SER A 566 0.99 49.49 -25.07
N GLN A 567 1.69 50.61 -25.20
CA GLN A 567 1.17 51.94 -24.89
C GLN A 567 -0.13 52.17 -25.68
N ILE A 568 -1.22 52.45 -24.97
CA ILE A 568 -2.44 52.95 -25.59
C ILE A 568 -2.24 54.45 -25.79
N THR A 569 -1.76 54.83 -26.97
CA THR A 569 -1.71 56.23 -27.39
C THR A 569 -3.12 56.67 -27.75
N LEU A 570 -3.76 57.42 -26.85
CA LEU A 570 -5.02 58.10 -27.16
C LEU A 570 -4.74 59.18 -28.22
N LYS A 571 -5.23 58.95 -29.44
CA LYS A 571 -5.38 60.00 -30.45
C LYS A 571 -6.81 60.53 -30.39
N THR A 572 -6.93 61.82 -30.07
CA THR A 572 -8.14 62.63 -30.22
C THR A 572 -8.15 63.29 -31.59
N GLU A 573 -9.16 62.97 -32.41
CA GLU A 573 -9.60 63.71 -33.61
C GLU A 573 -11.14 63.68 -33.50
N GLU A 574 -11.79 64.72 -32.98
CA GLU A 574 -12.25 65.97 -33.63
C GLU A 574 -13.35 65.78 -34.71
N GLU A 575 -14.29 66.74 -34.75
CA GLU A 575 -15.66 66.57 -35.23
C GLU A 575 -15.91 66.92 -36.72
N ALA A 576 -17.16 66.66 -37.15
CA ALA A 576 -17.93 67.30 -38.24
C ALA A 576 -17.92 66.64 -39.65
N PRO A 577 -18.97 66.86 -40.48
CA PRO A 577 -20.38 66.78 -40.10
C PRO A 577 -21.33 66.11 -41.15
N SER A 578 -22.57 65.83 -40.73
CA SER A 578 -23.86 65.78 -41.47
C SER A 578 -23.92 65.63 -43.02
N SER A 579 -24.65 64.60 -43.49
CA SER A 579 -25.75 64.64 -44.52
C SER A 579 -26.16 63.19 -44.87
N GLU A 580 -27.36 62.73 -44.50
CA GLU A 580 -28.64 62.77 -45.24
C GLU A 580 -28.91 61.59 -46.20
N SER A 581 -30.18 61.16 -46.19
CA SER A 581 -30.95 60.41 -47.21
C SER A 581 -30.89 58.86 -47.25
N SER A 582 -32.06 58.27 -46.91
CA SER A 582 -32.82 57.20 -47.60
C SER A 582 -32.10 55.94 -48.14
N VAL A 583 -32.60 54.70 -47.97
CA VAL A 583 -33.98 54.20 -47.69
C VAL A 583 -33.93 53.08 -46.65
#